data_AF-A0A1V3Q224-F1
#
_entry.id   AF-A0A1V3Q224-F1
#
_cell.length_a   1.000
_cell.length_b   1.000
_cell.length_c   1.000
_cell.angle_alpha   90.00
_cell.angle_beta   90.00
_cell.angle_gamma   90.00
#
_symmetry.space_group_name_H-M   'P 1'
#
loop_
_entity.id
_entity.type
_entity.pdbx_description
1 polymer ?
#
loop_
_entity_poly.entity_id
_entity_poly.type
_entity_poly.pdbx_seq_one_letter_code
_entity_poly.pdbx_strand_id
1 'polypeptide(L)'
;MPNPKRPRDPNQLAKFILDVATGEAALPTSEKTSARKVASSKGGMKGGKSRMDALSAEDRVKLAQHAAATRWNKGAPAKAGAPVKPSVKSER
;
A
#
# COMPACT_ATOMS: atom_id res chain seq x y z
N MET A 1 -6.54 -19.32 -5.78
CA MET A 1 -7.11 -18.85 -4.49
C MET A 1 -5.97 -18.61 -3.51
N PRO A 2 -5.83 -17.42 -2.88
CA PRO A 2 -4.81 -17.23 -1.86
C PRO A 2 -5.10 -18.17 -0.68
N ASN A 3 -4.09 -18.93 -0.27
CA ASN A 3 -4.22 -19.89 0.83
C ASN A 3 -4.26 -19.09 2.14
N PRO A 4 -5.38 -19.10 2.89
CA PRO A 4 -5.51 -18.28 4.08
C PRO A 4 -4.56 -18.80 5.17
N LYS A 5 -3.96 -17.87 5.90
CA LYS A 5 -3.00 -18.21 6.96
C LYS A 5 -3.64 -18.97 8.13
N ARG A 6 -4.97 -18.91 8.24
CA ARG A 6 -5.80 -19.66 9.18
C ARG A 6 -6.93 -20.37 8.43
N PRO A 7 -7.36 -21.56 8.86
CA PRO A 7 -8.52 -22.24 8.29
C PRO A 7 -9.78 -21.36 8.34
N ARG A 8 -10.62 -21.44 7.30
CA ARG A 8 -11.93 -20.78 7.28
C ARG A 8 -13.01 -21.57 8.02
N ASP A 9 -12.86 -22.89 8.03
CA ASP A 9 -13.78 -23.79 8.70
C ASP A 9 -13.67 -23.63 10.24
N PRO A 10 -14.79 -23.48 10.97
CA PRO A 10 -14.76 -23.28 12.41
C PRO A 10 -14.14 -24.44 13.19
N ASN A 11 -14.35 -25.69 12.76
CA ASN A 11 -13.81 -26.86 13.46
C ASN A 11 -12.29 -26.93 13.28
N GLN A 12 -11.81 -26.72 12.06
CA GLN A 12 -10.38 -26.62 11.77
C GLN A 12 -9.73 -25.43 12.49
N LEU A 13 -10.45 -24.32 12.63
CA LEU A 13 -9.97 -23.15 13.36
C LEU A 13 -9.88 -23.43 14.86
N ALA A 14 -10.86 -24.10 15.46
CA ALA A 14 -10.85 -24.47 16.87
C ALA A 14 -9.66 -25.38 17.20
N LYS A 15 -9.41 -26.39 16.35
CA LYS A 15 -8.21 -27.23 16.46
C LYS A 15 -6.93 -26.40 16.35
N PHE A 16 -6.82 -25.56 15.31
CA PHE A 16 -5.66 -24.71 15.11
C PHE A 16 -5.38 -23.79 16.31
N ILE A 17 -6.41 -23.23 16.95
CA ILE A 17 -6.25 -22.41 18.15
C ILE A 17 -5.73 -23.24 19.31
N LEU A 18 -6.24 -24.47 19.50
CA LEU A 18 -5.81 -25.37 20.55
C LEU A 18 -4.34 -25.76 20.35
N ASP A 19 -3.97 -26.19 19.15
CA ASP A 19 -2.59 -26.57 18.80
C ASP A 19 -1.62 -25.40 19.03
N VAL A 20 -2.05 -24.16 18.75
CA VAL A 20 -1.25 -22.95 19.02
C VAL A 20 -1.12 -22.67 20.52
N ALA A 21 -2.21 -22.83 21.28
CA ALA A 21 -2.23 -22.54 22.72
C ALA A 21 -1.42 -23.57 23.53
N THR A 22 -1.38 -24.82 23.07
CA THR A 22 -0.59 -25.90 23.68
C THR A 22 0.87 -25.89 23.23
N GLY A 23 1.23 -25.06 22.25
CA GLY A 23 2.57 -24.98 21.67
C GLY A 23 2.89 -26.11 20.69
N GLU A 24 1.91 -26.92 20.31
CA GLU A 24 2.03 -27.97 19.29
C GLU A 24 2.16 -27.38 17.87
N ALA A 25 1.58 -26.20 17.65
CA ALA A 25 1.72 -25.43 16.42
C ALA A 25 2.26 -24.03 16.68
N ALA A 26 3.26 -23.60 15.91
CA ALA A 26 3.70 -22.22 15.94
C ALA A 26 2.66 -21.32 15.25
N LEU A 27 2.44 -20.13 15.82
CA LEU A 27 1.69 -19.12 15.10
C LEU A 27 2.38 -18.87 13.76
N PRO A 28 1.59 -18.76 12.68
CA PRO A 28 2.10 -18.33 11.40
C PRO A 28 2.69 -16.92 11.52
N THR A 29 3.97 -16.83 11.81
CA THR A 29 4.65 -15.56 12.00
C THR A 29 4.69 -14.83 10.66
N SER A 30 4.33 -13.55 10.69
CA SER A 30 4.61 -12.59 9.60
C SER A 30 6.13 -12.36 9.42
N GLU A 31 6.91 -12.90 10.36
CA GLU A 31 8.31 -12.65 10.69
C GLU A 31 9.31 -13.28 9.72
N LYS A 32 9.12 -13.09 8.43
CA LYS A 32 10.26 -12.74 7.58
C LYS A 32 9.79 -11.55 6.76
N THR A 33 10.21 -10.35 7.16
CA THR A 33 10.37 -9.26 6.20
C THR A 33 11.35 -9.78 5.15
N SER A 34 10.81 -10.43 4.12
CA SER A 34 11.65 -10.97 3.06
C SER A 34 12.49 -9.82 2.53
N ALA A 35 13.74 -10.10 2.15
CA ALA A 35 14.61 -9.08 1.57
C ALA A 35 13.89 -8.31 0.44
N ARG A 36 12.99 -8.99 -0.28
CA ARG A 36 12.07 -8.40 -1.27
C ARG A 36 11.10 -7.36 -0.68
N LYS A 37 10.43 -7.61 0.46
CA LYS A 37 9.54 -6.63 1.11
C LYS A 37 10.32 -5.37 1.54
N VAL A 38 11.50 -5.57 2.14
CA VAL A 38 12.36 -4.47 2.58
C VAL A 38 12.84 -3.65 1.38
N ALA A 39 13.33 -4.31 0.33
CA ALA A 39 13.77 -3.64 -0.90
C ALA A 39 12.62 -2.88 -1.59
N SER A 40 11.42 -3.46 -1.64
CA SER A 40 10.23 -2.83 -2.21
C SER A 40 9.82 -1.56 -1.45
N SER A 41 9.80 -1.61 -0.11
CA SER A 41 9.53 -0.44 0.72
C SER A 41 10.57 0.66 0.51
N LYS A 42 11.86 0.31 0.53
CA LYS A 42 12.97 1.25 0.29
C LYS A 42 12.85 1.93 -1.09
N GLY A 43 12.52 1.16 -2.13
CA GLY A 43 12.26 1.71 -3.47
C GLY A 43 11.08 2.66 -3.50
N GLY A 44 9.98 2.32 -2.82
CA GLY A 44 8.78 3.16 -2.71
C GLY A 44 9.05 4.50 -2.00
N MET A 45 9.85 4.49 -0.93
CA MET A 45 10.24 5.71 -0.21
C MET A 45 11.09 6.63 -1.10
N LYS A 46 12.10 6.07 -1.79
CA LYS A 46 12.95 6.83 -2.72
C LYS A 46 12.13 7.41 -3.89
N GLY A 47 11.27 6.60 -4.50
CA GLY A 47 10.41 7.01 -5.61
C GLY A 47 9.36 8.04 -5.19
N GLY A 48 8.79 7.91 -3.98
CA GLY A 48 7.85 8.88 -3.42
C GLY A 48 8.48 10.26 -3.28
N LYS A 49 9.67 10.34 -2.67
CA LYS A 49 10.44 11.59 -2.53
C LYS A 49 10.75 12.20 -3.91
N SER A 50 11.30 11.40 -4.83
CA SER A 50 11.64 11.87 -6.18
C SER A 50 10.43 12.42 -6.94
N ARG A 51 9.25 11.84 -6.79
CA ARG A 51 8.02 12.39 -7.38
C ARG A 51 7.66 13.74 -6.79
N MET A 52 7.77 13.91 -5.47
CA MET A 52 7.46 15.18 -4.81
C MET A 52 8.47 16.29 -5.16
N ASP A 53 9.74 15.93 -5.37
CA ASP A 53 10.79 16.88 -5.74
C ASP A 53 10.51 17.55 -7.11
N ALA A 54 9.80 16.87 -8.01
CA ALA A 54 9.38 17.42 -9.31
C ALA A 54 8.18 18.38 -9.23
N LEU A 55 7.47 18.45 -8.10
CA LEU A 55 6.29 19.32 -7.91
C LEU A 55 6.67 20.65 -7.27
N SER A 56 5.94 21.71 -7.65
CA SER A 56 5.97 23.00 -6.96
C SER A 56 5.36 22.92 -5.55
N ALA A 57 5.61 23.93 -4.72
CA ALA A 57 5.04 23.99 -3.36
C ALA A 57 3.50 24.00 -3.39
N GLU A 58 2.91 24.73 -4.33
CA GLU A 58 1.45 24.80 -4.49
C GLU A 58 0.85 23.45 -4.89
N ASP A 59 1.49 22.74 -5.82
CA ASP A 59 1.00 21.45 -6.30
C ASP A 59 1.10 20.38 -5.21
N ARG A 60 2.11 20.46 -4.34
CA ARG A 60 2.21 19.60 -3.14
C ARG A 60 1.05 19.84 -2.18
N VAL A 61 0.65 21.09 -1.96
CA VAL A 61 -0.49 21.44 -1.09
C VAL A 61 -1.81 20.92 -1.68
N LYS A 62 -2.04 21.14 -2.98
CA LYS A 62 -3.24 20.62 -3.68
C LYS A 62 -3.33 19.09 -3.57
N LEU A 63 -2.20 18.39 -3.76
CA LEU A 63 -2.15 16.93 -3.62
C LEU A 63 -2.44 16.47 -2.19
N ALA A 64 -1.92 17.17 -1.17
CA ALA A 64 -2.17 16.86 0.23
C ALA A 64 -3.65 17.02 0.60
N GLN A 65 -4.30 18.09 0.14
CA GLN A 65 -5.74 18.31 0.33
C GLN A 65 -6.56 17.20 -0.34
N HIS A 66 -6.23 16.83 -1.57
CA HIS A 66 -6.88 15.72 -2.27
C HIS A 66 -6.72 14.38 -1.53
N ALA A 67 -5.52 14.09 -1.04
CA ALA A 67 -5.25 12.87 -0.26
C ALA A 67 -6.06 12.84 1.05
N ALA A 68 -6.14 13.98 1.76
CA ALA A 68 -6.96 14.10 2.97
C ALA A 68 -8.45 13.90 2.66
N ALA A 69 -8.98 14.57 1.62
CA ALA A 69 -10.37 14.40 1.21
C ALA A 69 -10.69 12.93 0.88
N THR A 70 -9.80 12.23 0.17
CA THR A 70 -9.98 10.80 -0.17
C THR A 70 -9.95 9.91 1.07
N ARG A 71 -9.06 10.20 2.04
CA ARG A 71 -8.91 9.41 3.25
C ARG A 71 -10.08 9.59 4.21
N TRP A 72 -10.60 10.81 4.32
CA TRP A 72 -11.55 11.19 5.36
C TRP A 72 -12.99 11.30 4.88
N ASN A 73 -13.23 11.50 3.58
CA ASN A 73 -14.56 11.67 3.03
C ASN A 73 -14.93 10.51 2.09
N LYS A 74 -15.99 9.78 2.42
CA LYS A 74 -16.47 8.61 1.65
C LYS A 74 -17.30 9.00 0.41
N GLY A 75 -17.17 10.24 -0.05
CA GLY A 75 -17.89 10.80 -1.21
C GLY A 75 -17.05 11.85 -1.90
N ALA A 76 -16.75 11.61 -3.18
CA ALA A 76 -15.74 12.28 -3.98
C ALA A 76 -16.09 13.74 -4.39
N PRO A 77 -15.24 14.37 -5.23
CA PRO A 77 -15.61 14.32 -6.65
C PRO A 77 -14.60 13.59 -7.54
N ALA A 78 -15.20 12.89 -8.50
CA ALA A 78 -14.58 12.23 -9.63
C ALA A 78 -13.79 13.21 -10.53
N LYS A 79 -12.82 12.64 -11.28
CA LYS A 79 -12.13 13.21 -12.45
C LYS A 79 -11.19 14.41 -12.17
N ALA A 80 -9.90 14.09 -12.12
CA ALA A 80 -8.86 14.91 -12.75
C ALA A 80 -7.79 14.00 -13.39
N GLY A 81 -8.25 13.02 -14.16
CA GLY A 81 -7.44 12.50 -15.25
C GLY A 81 -7.49 13.51 -16.40
N ALA A 82 -6.85 14.66 -16.25
CA ALA A 82 -6.33 15.35 -17.42
C ALA A 82 -5.02 14.64 -17.74
N PRO A 83 -4.82 14.09 -18.95
CA PRO A 83 -3.49 13.64 -19.34
C PRO A 83 -2.59 14.86 -19.20
N VAL A 84 -1.56 14.77 -18.35
CA VAL A 84 -0.41 15.67 -18.45
C VAL A 84 0.14 15.40 -19.83
N LYS A 85 -0.27 16.21 -20.82
CA LYS A 85 0.29 16.17 -22.16
C LYS A 85 1.80 16.29 -21.97
N PRO A 86 2.62 15.37 -22.51
CA PRO A 86 4.05 15.59 -22.50
C PRO A 86 4.28 16.96 -23.12
N SER A 87 4.93 17.86 -22.37
CA SER A 87 5.32 19.15 -22.88
C SER A 87 6.13 18.90 -24.14
N VAL A 88 5.53 19.19 -25.29
CA VAL A 88 6.22 19.23 -26.57
C VAL A 88 7.36 20.21 -26.37
N LYS A 89 8.60 19.71 -26.33
CA LYS A 89 9.76 20.55 -26.64
C LYS A 89 9.74 20.69 -28.15
N SER A 90 9.19 21.81 -28.63
CA SER A 90 9.40 22.28 -29.99
C SER A 90 10.85 22.79 -30.12
N GLU A 91 11.47 22.37 -31.22
CA GLU A 91 12.58 23.00 -31.95
C GLU A 91 13.98 23.02 -31.32
N ARG A 92 14.86 22.15 -31.83
CA ARG A 92 15.71 22.42 -33.02
C ARG A 92 16.12 21.12 -33.68
#